data_AF-A0A920RHU9-F1
#
_entry.id   AF-A0A920RHU9-F1
#
_cell.length_a   1.000
_cell.length_b   1.000
_cell.length_c   1.000
_cell.angle_alpha   90.00
_cell.angle_beta   90.00
_cell.angle_gamma   90.00
#
_symmetry.space_group_name_H-M   'P 1'
#
loop_
_entity.id
_entity.type
_entity.pdbx_description
1 polymer ?
#
loop_
_entity_poly.entity_id
_entity_poly.type
_entity_poly.pdbx_seq_one_letter_code
_entity_poly.pdbx_strand_id
1 'polypeptide(L)'
;MTQPAKLSAILRILFTRDIRLIVRRWGDIIQPVVFYLIIIILFSLGTGADPGPLKTIGAAVLWVAALLSTLLGLESLFRSDFDDGSLEQLALSPHPLALLLLTRVGTHWIATGLPLLLVTPLLAELLYLEQAQSESCSSVY
;
A
#
# COMPACT_ATOMS: atom_id res chain seq x y z
N MET A 1 4.25 3.28 37.34
CA MET A 1 5.52 2.60 36.99
C MET A 1 5.32 1.76 35.74
N THR A 2 5.45 2.35 34.55
CA THR A 2 5.31 1.69 33.24
C THR A 2 6.60 0.96 32.90
N GLN A 3 6.60 -0.36 33.07
CA GLN A 3 7.78 -1.20 32.81
C GLN A 3 7.94 -1.39 31.28
N PRO A 4 9.02 -0.90 30.64
CA PRO A 4 9.15 -0.86 29.18
C PRO A 4 9.18 -2.25 28.53
N ALA A 5 9.63 -3.27 29.28
CA ALA A 5 9.64 -4.67 28.86
C ALA A 5 8.22 -5.26 28.64
N LYS A 6 7.20 -4.74 29.32
CA LYS A 6 5.80 -5.19 29.14
C LYS A 6 5.15 -4.53 27.92
N LEU A 7 5.49 -3.28 27.64
CA LEU A 7 4.96 -2.54 26.49
C LEU A 7 5.44 -3.15 25.15
N SER A 8 6.72 -3.48 25.03
CA SER A 8 7.27 -4.09 23.82
C SER A 8 6.70 -5.48 23.55
N ALA A 9 6.44 -6.27 24.60
CA ALA A 9 5.77 -7.57 24.47
C ALA A 9 4.33 -7.43 23.98
N ILE A 10 3.56 -6.48 24.53
CA ILE A 10 2.18 -6.18 24.10
C ILE A 10 2.15 -5.73 22.64
N LEU A 11 3.03 -4.79 22.26
CA LEU A 11 3.16 -4.32 20.88
C LEU A 11 3.47 -5.45 19.91
N ARG A 12 4.37 -6.37 20.29
CA ARG A 12 4.74 -7.51 19.44
C ARG A 12 3.56 -8.47 19.28
N ILE A 13 2.82 -8.76 20.34
CA ILE A 13 1.62 -9.62 20.29
C ILE A 13 0.55 -9.00 19.39
N LEU A 14 0.26 -7.71 19.55
CA LEU A 14 -0.66 -6.96 18.69
C LEU A 14 -0.25 -7.00 17.22
N PHE A 15 1.03 -6.72 16.92
CA PHE A 15 1.56 -6.76 15.56
C PHE A 15 1.42 -8.14 14.92
N THR A 16 1.78 -9.20 15.64
CA THR A 16 1.68 -10.57 15.09
C THR A 16 0.22 -11.00 14.91
N ARG A 17 -0.68 -10.56 15.80
CA ARG A 17 -2.12 -10.81 15.70
C ARG A 17 -2.72 -10.08 14.51
N ASP A 18 -2.39 -8.80 14.33
CA ASP A 18 -2.93 -7.96 13.27
C ASP A 18 -2.43 -8.41 11.89
N ILE A 19 -1.16 -8.85 11.76
CA ILE A 19 -0.66 -9.52 10.54
C ILE A 19 -1.50 -10.76 10.23
N ARG A 20 -1.76 -11.61 11.22
CA ARG A 20 -2.53 -12.85 11.03
C ARG A 20 -3.99 -12.54 10.65
N LEU A 21 -4.58 -11.47 11.17
CA LEU A 21 -5.93 -11.03 10.83
C LEU A 21 -6.01 -10.50 9.40
N ILE A 22 -5.02 -9.69 8.97
CA ILE A 22 -4.90 -9.18 7.60
C ILE A 22 -4.76 -10.32 6.59
N VAL A 23 -3.92 -11.34 6.87
CA VAL A 23 -3.77 -12.51 6.00
C VAL A 23 -5.05 -13.34 5.89
N ARG A 24 -5.97 -13.21 6.85
CA ARG A 24 -7.25 -13.92 6.86
C ARG A 24 -8.38 -13.12 6.18
N ARG A 25 -8.24 -11.80 6.05
CA ARG A 25 -9.16 -10.92 5.32
C ARG A 25 -8.60 -10.54 3.96
N TRP A 26 -8.63 -11.50 3.03
CA TRP A 26 -8.14 -11.30 1.66
C TRP A 26 -8.83 -10.13 0.95
N GLY A 27 -10.08 -9.83 1.30
CA GLY A 27 -10.83 -8.70 0.73
C GLY A 27 -10.18 -7.34 0.97
N ASP A 28 -9.59 -7.12 2.16
CA ASP A 28 -8.96 -5.85 2.52
C ASP A 28 -7.64 -5.61 1.77
N ILE A 29 -7.00 -6.69 1.28
CA ILE A 29 -5.78 -6.63 0.46
C ILE A 29 -6.12 -6.52 -1.03
N ILE A 30 -7.11 -7.29 -1.49
CA ILE A 30 -7.50 -7.35 -2.90
C ILE A 30 -8.06 -6.02 -3.38
N GLN A 31 -8.86 -5.33 -2.56
CA GLN A 31 -9.54 -4.11 -2.98
C GLN A 31 -8.59 -2.97 -3.38
N PRO A 32 -7.57 -2.60 -2.58
CA PRO A 32 -6.56 -1.62 -2.98
C PRO A 32 -5.76 -2.05 -4.22
N VAL A 33 -5.41 -3.34 -4.31
CA VAL A 33 -4.62 -3.90 -5.44
C VAL A 33 -5.40 -3.84 -6.75
N VAL A 34 -6.66 -4.25 -6.74
CA VAL A 34 -7.54 -4.18 -7.94
C VAL A 34 -7.75 -2.74 -8.36
N PHE A 35 -7.94 -1.82 -7.40
CA PHE A 35 -8.10 -0.41 -7.70
C PHE A 35 -6.83 0.20 -8.34
N TYR A 36 -5.66 -0.14 -7.81
CA TYR A 36 -4.36 0.25 -8.40
C TYR A 36 -4.22 -0.26 -9.84
N LEU A 37 -4.56 -1.54 -10.07
CA LEU A 37 -4.52 -2.17 -11.39
C LEU A 37 -5.47 -1.49 -12.38
N ILE A 38 -6.71 -1.17 -11.96
CA ILE A 38 -7.69 -0.47 -12.79
C ILE A 38 -7.16 0.91 -13.21
N ILE A 39 -6.56 1.69 -12.30
CA ILE A 39 -5.99 3.00 -12.64
C ILE A 39 -4.92 2.87 -13.73
N ILE A 40 -4.01 1.91 -13.59
CA ILE A 40 -2.92 1.69 -14.55
C ILE A 40 -3.47 1.27 -15.92
N ILE A 41 -4.43 0.34 -15.94
CA ILE A 41 -5.09 -0.12 -17.18
C ILE A 41 -5.81 1.05 -17.86
N LEU A 42 -6.53 1.87 -17.11
CA LEU A 42 -7.22 3.05 -17.64
C LEU A 42 -6.24 4.06 -18.24
N PHE A 43 -5.13 4.31 -17.57
CA PHE A 43 -4.09 5.19 -18.10
C PHE A 43 -3.47 4.63 -19.39
N SER A 44 -3.13 3.35 -19.39
CA SER A 44 -2.55 2.67 -20.55
C SER A 44 -3.50 2.64 -21.74
N LEU A 45 -4.81 2.45 -21.52
CA LEU A 45 -5.82 2.52 -22.58
C LEU A 45 -6.07 3.95 -23.05
N GLY A 46 -6.09 4.91 -22.12
CA GLY A 46 -6.36 6.32 -22.40
C GLY A 46 -5.30 7.00 -23.26
N THR A 47 -4.05 6.55 -23.19
CA THR A 47 -2.95 7.09 -24.01
C THR A 47 -2.80 6.45 -25.38
N GLY A 48 -3.52 5.36 -25.66
CA GLY A 48 -3.46 4.69 -26.95
C GLY A 48 -2.07 4.09 -27.28
N ALA A 49 -1.79 3.88 -28.56
CA ALA A 49 -0.57 3.23 -29.04
C ALA A 49 0.70 4.12 -29.01
N ASP A 50 0.59 5.37 -28.53
CA ASP A 50 1.70 6.31 -28.48
C ASP A 50 2.34 6.30 -27.08
N PRO A 51 3.57 5.76 -26.92
CA PRO A 51 4.22 5.64 -25.61
C PRO A 51 4.85 6.96 -25.12
N GLY A 52 4.91 8.00 -25.96
CA GLY A 52 5.56 9.28 -25.63
C GLY A 52 5.04 9.95 -24.34
N PRO A 53 3.72 10.07 -24.15
CA PRO A 53 3.15 10.62 -22.92
C PRO A 53 3.48 9.75 -21.69
N LEU A 54 3.36 8.42 -21.80
CA LEU A 54 3.61 7.49 -20.69
C LEU A 54 5.06 7.50 -20.22
N LYS A 55 6.04 7.68 -21.11
CA LYS A 55 7.45 7.79 -20.72
C LYS A 55 7.73 9.04 -19.88
N THR A 56 6.94 10.11 -20.05
CA THR A 56 7.14 11.38 -19.35
C THR A 56 6.41 11.40 -18.00
N ILE A 57 5.19 10.87 -17.93
CA ILE A 57 4.35 10.93 -16.71
C ILE A 57 4.13 9.57 -16.01
N GLY A 58 4.64 8.47 -16.56
CA GLY A 58 4.38 7.11 -16.05
C GLY A 58 4.79 6.91 -14.59
N ALA A 59 5.96 7.44 -14.20
CA ALA A 59 6.39 7.41 -12.79
C ALA A 59 5.42 8.18 -11.89
N ALA A 60 4.94 9.36 -12.31
CA ALA A 60 3.98 10.14 -11.54
C ALA A 60 2.63 9.41 -11.40
N VAL A 61 2.16 8.74 -12.47
CA VAL A 61 0.93 7.94 -12.44
C VAL A 61 1.03 6.77 -11.47
N LEU A 62 2.17 6.05 -11.44
CA LEU A 62 2.40 4.96 -10.48
C LEU A 62 2.34 5.46 -9.04
N TRP A 63 2.99 6.59 -8.74
CA TRP A 63 2.97 7.20 -7.41
C TRP A 63 1.56 7.67 -7.00
N VAL A 64 0.82 8.31 -7.91
CA VAL A 64 -0.54 8.79 -7.63
C VAL A 64 -1.51 7.61 -7.44
N ALA A 65 -1.43 6.59 -8.30
CA ALA A 65 -2.25 5.39 -8.17
C ALA A 65 -1.97 4.66 -6.85
N ALA A 66 -0.70 4.58 -6.43
CA ALA A 66 -0.32 4.02 -5.15
C ALA A 66 -0.92 4.83 -3.98
N LEU A 67 -0.82 6.16 -4.01
CA LEU A 67 -1.38 7.03 -2.98
C LEU A 67 -2.91 6.89 -2.87
N LEU A 68 -3.63 6.93 -3.99
CA LEU A 68 -5.09 6.76 -4.01
C LEU A 68 -5.52 5.37 -3.49
N SER A 69 -4.81 4.33 -3.90
CA SER A 69 -5.02 2.96 -3.41
C SER A 69 -4.78 2.87 -1.90
N THR A 70 -3.72 3.49 -1.38
CA THR A 70 -3.47 3.52 0.07
C THR A 70 -4.52 4.30 0.85
N LEU A 71 -5.07 5.38 0.28
CA LEU A 71 -6.15 6.15 0.90
C LEU A 71 -7.43 5.30 1.06
N LEU A 72 -7.78 4.53 0.03
CA LEU A 72 -8.89 3.57 0.04
C LEU A 72 -8.68 2.44 1.05
N GLY A 73 -7.46 1.89 1.11
CA GLY A 73 -7.10 0.86 2.10
C GLY A 73 -7.18 1.38 3.54
N LEU A 74 -6.85 2.66 3.75
CA LEU A 74 -6.89 3.29 5.07
C LEU A 74 -8.32 3.49 5.59
N GLU A 75 -9.28 3.84 4.72
CA GLU A 75 -10.69 3.94 5.12
C GLU A 75 -11.25 2.57 5.54
N SER A 76 -10.95 1.50 4.80
CA SER A 76 -11.38 0.14 5.14
C SER A 76 -10.79 -0.31 6.49
N LEU A 77 -9.53 0.05 6.76
CA LEU A 77 -8.81 -0.33 7.98
C LEU A 77 -9.51 0.16 9.24
N PHE A 78 -10.00 1.40 9.27
CA PHE A 78 -10.66 1.96 10.46
C PHE A 78 -12.16 1.69 10.52
N ARG A 79 -12.81 1.55 9.37
CA ARG A 79 -14.25 1.31 9.29
C ARG A 79 -14.65 -0.01 9.92
N SER A 80 -13.84 -1.07 9.72
CA SER A 80 -14.15 -2.38 10.30
C SER A 80 -14.10 -2.39 11.83
N ASP A 81 -13.21 -1.61 12.45
CA ASP A 81 -13.13 -1.50 13.92
C ASP A 81 -14.10 -0.47 14.50
N PHE A 82 -14.59 0.45 13.67
CA PHE A 82 -15.66 1.37 14.03
C PHE A 82 -17.00 0.63 14.09
N ASP A 83 -17.32 -0.16 13.07
CA ASP A 83 -18.57 -0.92 13.00
C ASP A 83 -18.65 -2.00 14.11
N ASP A 84 -17.51 -2.58 14.51
CA ASP A 84 -17.42 -3.57 15.61
C ASP A 84 -17.34 -2.93 17.01
N GLY A 85 -17.31 -1.59 17.13
CA GLY A 85 -17.19 -0.87 18.42
C GLY A 85 -15.84 -1.02 19.12
N SER A 86 -14.87 -1.68 18.48
CA SER A 86 -13.53 -1.91 19.04
C SER A 86 -12.75 -0.61 19.23
N LEU A 87 -13.00 0.40 18.39
CA LEU A 87 -12.42 1.74 18.53
C LEU A 87 -12.83 2.43 19.84
N GLU A 88 -14.07 2.27 20.28
CA GLU A 88 -14.56 2.85 21.53
C GLU A 88 -13.92 2.17 22.75
N GLN A 89 -13.72 0.85 22.67
CA GLN A 89 -12.98 0.07 23.67
C GLN A 89 -11.49 0.43 23.73
N LEU A 90 -10.86 0.68 22.57
CA LEU A 90 -9.48 1.14 22.48
C LEU A 90 -9.32 2.57 23.06
N ALA A 91 -10.32 3.43 22.87
CA ALA A 91 -10.34 4.78 23.43
C ALA A 91 -10.47 4.81 24.96
N LEU A 92 -11.13 3.81 25.55
CA LEU A 92 -11.23 3.62 27.00
C LEU A 92 -10.01 2.92 27.62
N SER A 93 -9.07 2.45 26.80
CA SER A 93 -7.91 1.72 27.29
C SER A 93 -6.87 2.66 27.95
N PRO A 94 -6.16 2.21 29.01
CA PRO A 94 -5.18 3.02 29.72
C PRO A 94 -3.85 3.19 28.94
N HIS A 95 -3.82 2.92 27.64
CA HIS A 95 -2.61 2.93 26.82
C HIS A 95 -2.71 4.01 25.73
N PRO A 96 -1.58 4.64 25.36
CA PRO A 96 -1.58 5.71 24.36
C PRO A 96 -2.08 5.19 23.01
N LEU A 97 -3.26 5.68 22.61
CA LEU A 97 -3.96 5.30 21.38
C LEU A 97 -3.09 5.46 20.13
N ALA A 98 -2.23 6.49 20.11
CA ALA A 98 -1.28 6.75 19.03
C ALA A 98 -0.29 5.59 18.78
N LEU A 99 0.17 4.90 19.84
CA LEU A 99 1.10 3.77 19.71
C LEU A 99 0.42 2.54 19.11
N LEU A 100 -0.85 2.32 19.44
CA LEU A 100 -1.65 1.22 18.90
C LEU A 100 -2.03 1.45 17.43
N LEU A 101 -2.34 2.69 17.08
CA LEU A 101 -2.59 3.11 15.70
C LEU A 101 -1.33 2.97 14.84
N LEU A 102 -0.16 3.36 15.34
CA LEU A 102 1.12 3.23 14.63
C LEU A 102 1.42 1.78 14.25
N THR A 103 1.18 0.82 15.14
CA THR A 103 1.37 -0.61 14.83
C THR A 103 0.45 -1.09 13.71
N ARG A 104 -0.79 -0.61 13.65
CA ARG A 104 -1.76 -0.97 12.62
C ARG A 104 -1.44 -0.35 11.27
N VAL A 105 -1.10 0.94 11.26
CA VAL A 105 -0.65 1.65 10.06
C VAL A 105 0.62 0.99 9.52
N GLY A 106 1.59 0.64 10.39
CA GLY A 106 2.80 -0.08 9.99
C GLY A 106 2.51 -1.46 9.41
N THR A 107 1.57 -2.20 10.00
CA THR A 107 1.17 -3.52 9.49
C THR A 107 0.48 -3.41 8.13
N HIS A 108 -0.42 -2.43 7.98
CA HIS A 108 -1.11 -2.17 6.73
C HIS A 108 -0.15 -1.71 5.63
N TRP A 109 0.82 -0.84 5.95
CA TRP A 109 1.84 -0.39 5.00
C TRP A 109 2.70 -1.54 4.49
N ILE A 110 3.06 -2.49 5.35
CA ILE A 110 3.77 -3.71 4.92
C ILE A 110 2.86 -4.58 4.05
N ALA A 111 1.58 -4.72 4.42
CA ALA A 111 0.63 -5.56 3.70
C ALA A 111 0.25 -5.02 2.31
N THR A 112 0.21 -3.71 2.11
CA THR A 112 -0.14 -3.08 0.83
C THR A 112 1.08 -2.63 0.03
N GLY A 113 2.10 -2.08 0.71
CA GLY A 113 3.34 -1.62 0.08
C GLY A 113 4.20 -2.75 -0.46
N LEU A 114 4.28 -3.89 0.23
CA LEU A 114 5.11 -5.03 -0.22
C LEU A 114 4.56 -5.66 -1.52
N PRO A 115 3.25 -5.93 -1.67
CA PRO A 115 2.70 -6.37 -2.95
C PRO A 115 2.87 -5.34 -4.06
N LEU A 116 2.65 -4.03 -3.78
CA LEU A 116 2.85 -3.00 -4.79
C LEU A 116 4.31 -2.98 -5.28
N LEU A 117 5.28 -3.05 -4.38
CA LEU A 117 6.71 -3.13 -4.73
C LEU A 117 7.05 -4.39 -5.53
N LEU A 118 6.48 -5.55 -5.18
CA LEU A 118 6.67 -6.77 -5.97
C LEU A 118 6.06 -6.67 -7.38
N VAL A 119 4.98 -5.92 -7.53
CA VAL A 119 4.27 -5.71 -8.79
C VAL A 119 4.96 -4.65 -9.65
N THR A 120 5.70 -3.69 -9.08
CA THR A 120 6.45 -2.66 -9.84
C THR A 120 7.43 -3.17 -10.90
N PRO A 121 8.33 -4.15 -10.67
CA PRO A 121 9.22 -4.66 -11.71
C PRO A 121 8.45 -5.38 -12.84
N LEU A 122 7.37 -6.09 -12.50
CA LEU A 122 6.50 -6.75 -13.49
C LEU A 122 5.82 -5.72 -14.40
N LEU A 123 5.40 -4.58 -13.86
CA LEU A 123 4.85 -3.49 -14.66
C LEU A 123 5.92 -2.72 -15.44
N ALA A 124 7.14 -2.60 -14.93
CA ALA A 124 8.23 -1.93 -15.65
C ALA A 124 8.54 -2.62 -16.98
N GLU A 125 8.47 -3.95 -17.00
CA GLU A 125 8.62 -4.77 -18.20
C GLU A 125 7.43 -4.60 -19.16
N LEU A 126 6.20 -4.54 -18.62
CA LEU A 126 4.98 -4.27 -19.39
C LEU A 126 4.96 -2.85 -20.00
N LEU A 127 5.56 -1.86 -19.31
CA LEU A 127 5.58 -0.45 -19.70
C LEU A 127 6.74 -0.08 -20.63
N TYR A 128 7.53 -1.05 -21.11
CA TYR A 128 8.64 -0.83 -22.06
C TYR A 128 9.69 0.20 -21.60
N LEU A 129 9.86 0.38 -20.28
CA LEU A 129 10.74 1.44 -19.76
C LEU A 129 12.22 1.18 -20.09
N GLU A 130 12.61 -0.08 -20.29
CA GLU A 130 13.98 -0.48 -20.64
C GLU A 130 14.40 -0.04 -22.05
N GLN A 131 13.46 0.09 -22.98
CA GLN A 131 13.76 0.44 -24.37
C GLN A 131 13.97 1.94 -24.58
N ALA A 132 13.65 2.78 -23.58
CA ALA A 132 13.97 4.20 -23.61
C ALA A 132 15.46 4.48 -23.28
N GLN A 133 16.11 3.60 -22.51
CA GLN A 133 17.50 3.79 -22.09
C GLN A 133 18.49 3.31 -23.16
N SER A 134 18.15 2.27 -23.92
CA SER A 134 19.06 1.65 -24.90
C SER A 134 19.32 2.50 -26.14
N GLU A 135 18.32 3.25 -26.64
CA GLU A 135 18.49 4.12 -27.80
C GLU A 135 19.34 5.37 -27.48
N SER A 136 19.22 5.91 -26.26
CA SER A 136 20.02 7.07 -25.84
C SER A 136 21.51 6.77 -25.68
N CYS A 137 21.89 5.51 -25.41
CA CYS A 137 23.31 5.12 -25.29
C CYS A 137 23.92 4.76 -26.67
N SER A 138 23.09 4.40 -27.65
CA SER A 138 23.52 4.11 -29.02
C SER A 138 23.71 5.37 -29.87
N SER A 139 22.93 6.44 -29.63
CA SER A 139 23.06 7.71 -30.39
C SER A 139 24.24 8.59 -29.95
N VAL A 140 24.98 8.20 -28.90
CA VAL A 140 26.11 8.96 -28.35
C VAL A 140 27.47 8.32 -28.71
N TYR A 141 27.47 7.15 -29.37
CA TYR A 141 28.65 6.50 -29.93
C TYR A 141 28.61 6.46 -31.45
#